data_AF-A0A024U085-F1
#
_entry.id   AF-A0A024U085-F1
#
_cell.length_a   1.000
_cell.length_b   1.000
_cell.length_c   1.000
_cell.angle_alpha   90.00
_cell.angle_beta   90.00
_cell.angle_gamma   90.00
#
_symmetry.space_group_name_H-M   'P 1'
#
loop_
_entity.id
_entity.type
_entity.pdbx_description
1 polymer ?
#
loop_
_entity_poly.entity_id
_entity_poly.type
_entity_poly.pdbx_seq_one_letter_code
_entity_poly.pdbx_strand_id
1 'polypeptide(L)'
;MQRNVLSRTEAMLTMTGFSATEFNTLWSVVKMHAMSSWNEGRGRRSQTTAKDAFFMLLCVMKHYDTWDKHALDFDIKAPTFEKLIGRIMALVTPVLYEHFFQPANRPSGSFVESKRYFSGKHKLYGYKIEASGVYVDVSDHRPGSVSDLTMFLDRIATHRSALSKSSDEDILVDAAEGRRLHATSWAVLQDKGYEGIDEAIRNILPKKKPRGGHLDHVERHTIFDKVACLCPWLQ
;
A
#
# COMPACT_ATOMS: atom_id res chain seq x y z
N MET A 1 -26.77 -17.16 -19.46
CA MET A 1 -25.62 -16.98 -18.55
C MET A 1 -24.56 -16.19 -19.31
N GLN A 2 -24.59 -14.86 -19.22
CA GLN A 2 -23.63 -13.99 -19.91
C GLN A 2 -22.30 -14.08 -19.18
N ARG A 3 -21.29 -14.72 -19.79
CA ARG A 3 -19.90 -14.53 -19.37
C ARG A 3 -19.52 -13.11 -19.79
N ASN A 4 -19.35 -12.22 -18.81
CA ASN A 4 -18.75 -10.91 -19.02
C ASN A 4 -17.34 -11.10 -19.59
N VAL A 5 -17.21 -10.97 -20.91
CA VAL A 5 -15.91 -10.81 -21.55
C VAL A 5 -15.49 -9.37 -21.26
N LEU A 6 -14.75 -9.17 -20.17
CA LEU A 6 -14.12 -7.88 -19.89
C LEU A 6 -13.28 -7.50 -21.11
N SER A 7 -13.44 -6.25 -21.59
CA SER A 7 -12.56 -5.75 -22.64
C SER A 7 -11.11 -5.85 -22.15
N ARG A 8 -10.16 -6.02 -23.07
CA ARG A 8 -8.73 -6.20 -22.72
C ARG A 8 -8.21 -5.08 -21.80
N THR A 9 -8.73 -3.87 -21.96
CA THR A 9 -8.45 -2.69 -21.13
C THR A 9 -9.03 -2.79 -19.73
N GLU A 10 -10.29 -3.21 -19.59
CA GLU A 10 -10.93 -3.40 -18.28
C GLU A 10 -10.32 -4.55 -17.50
N ALA A 11 -9.95 -5.64 -18.18
CA ALA A 11 -9.25 -6.76 -17.58
C ALA A 11 -7.90 -6.32 -17.00
N MET A 12 -7.14 -5.51 -17.75
CA MET A 12 -5.82 -5.04 -17.31
C MET A 12 -5.92 -4.12 -16.08
N LEU A 13 -6.88 -3.18 -16.07
CA LEU A 13 -7.17 -2.33 -14.92
C LEU A 13 -7.62 -3.17 -13.71
N THR A 14 -8.46 -4.19 -13.94
CA THR A 14 -8.96 -5.09 -12.90
C THR A 14 -7.85 -5.96 -12.30
N MET A 15 -6.84 -6.35 -13.09
CA MET A 15 -5.75 -7.20 -12.61
C MET A 15 -4.57 -6.44 -11.98
N THR A 16 -4.27 -5.22 -12.43
CA THR A 16 -3.08 -4.48 -11.97
C THR A 16 -3.38 -3.14 -11.33
N GLY A 17 -4.57 -2.59 -11.53
CA GLY A 17 -4.92 -1.24 -11.09
C GLY A 17 -4.40 -0.14 -12.02
N PHE A 18 -3.74 -0.51 -13.12
CA PHE A 18 -3.22 0.42 -14.12
C PHE A 18 -4.02 0.33 -15.42
N SER A 19 -4.26 1.47 -16.05
CA SER A 19 -4.69 1.57 -17.44
C SER A 19 -3.57 1.16 -18.41
N ALA A 20 -3.93 0.92 -19.67
CA ALA A 20 -2.97 0.51 -20.72
C ALA A 20 -1.84 1.51 -20.88
N THR A 21 -2.15 2.79 -20.77
CA THR A 21 -1.19 3.87 -20.87
C THR A 21 -0.24 3.85 -19.68
N GLU A 22 -0.76 3.82 -18.45
CA GLU A 22 0.07 3.81 -17.23
C GLU A 22 0.99 2.60 -17.17
N PHE A 23 0.47 1.41 -17.51
CA PHE A 23 1.28 0.19 -17.59
C PHE A 23 2.42 0.33 -18.60
N ASN A 24 2.16 0.88 -19.79
CA ASN A 24 3.20 1.06 -20.81
C ASN A 24 4.22 2.15 -20.41
N THR A 25 3.78 3.20 -19.73
CA THR A 25 4.68 4.20 -19.14
C THR A 25 5.60 3.55 -18.13
N LEU A 26 5.07 2.82 -17.16
CA LEU A 26 5.87 2.13 -16.16
C LEU A 26 6.80 1.07 -16.78
N TRP A 27 6.30 0.30 -17.74
CA TRP A 27 7.12 -0.65 -18.49
C TRP A 27 8.28 0.05 -19.21
N SER A 28 8.07 1.25 -19.78
CA SER A 28 9.12 1.97 -20.50
C SER A 28 10.33 2.31 -19.64
N VAL A 29 10.14 2.56 -18.33
CA VAL A 29 11.20 2.83 -17.36
C VAL A 29 12.12 1.62 -17.20
N VAL A 30 11.54 0.42 -17.09
CA VAL A 30 12.29 -0.81 -16.78
C VAL A 30 12.64 -1.63 -18.02
N LYS A 31 12.02 -1.32 -19.17
CA LYS A 31 12.06 -2.13 -20.41
C LYS A 31 13.47 -2.50 -20.82
N MET A 32 14.37 -1.53 -20.89
CA MET A 32 15.72 -1.77 -21.42
C MET A 32 16.47 -2.81 -20.58
N HIS A 33 16.51 -2.60 -19.26
CA HIS A 33 17.22 -3.48 -18.33
C HIS A 33 16.52 -4.84 -18.17
N ALA A 34 15.19 -4.84 -18.04
CA ALA A 34 14.44 -6.07 -17.92
C ALA A 34 14.63 -6.95 -19.16
N MET A 35 14.58 -6.40 -20.38
CA MET A 35 14.74 -7.17 -21.61
C MET A 35 16.16 -7.68 -21.83
N SER A 36 17.20 -6.90 -21.50
CA SER A 36 18.59 -7.34 -21.64
C SER A 36 18.91 -8.52 -20.72
N SER A 37 18.45 -8.45 -19.46
CA SER A 37 18.87 -9.40 -18.42
C SER A 37 17.88 -10.54 -18.17
N TRP A 38 16.71 -10.54 -18.83
CA TRP A 38 15.67 -11.54 -18.57
C TRP A 38 16.11 -12.99 -18.80
N ASN A 39 16.91 -13.23 -19.84
CA ASN A 39 17.37 -14.58 -20.18
C ASN A 39 18.83 -14.85 -19.78
N GLU A 40 19.52 -13.89 -19.16
CA GLU A 40 20.91 -14.07 -18.72
C GLU A 40 21.02 -15.22 -17.70
N GLY A 41 22.01 -16.09 -17.89
CA GLY A 41 22.24 -17.25 -17.02
C GLY A 41 21.19 -18.37 -17.12
N ARG A 42 20.22 -18.29 -18.05
CA ARG A 42 19.31 -19.42 -18.34
C ARG A 42 19.87 -20.29 -19.46
N GLY A 43 19.83 -21.61 -19.27
CA GLY A 43 20.08 -22.56 -20.35
C GLY A 43 18.97 -22.49 -21.41
N ARG A 44 17.73 -22.80 -21.02
CA ARG A 44 16.55 -22.67 -21.89
C ARG A 44 15.87 -21.32 -21.69
N ARG A 45 15.53 -20.65 -22.79
CA ARG A 45 14.76 -19.39 -22.77
C ARG A 45 13.40 -19.58 -22.08
N SER A 46 12.96 -18.56 -21.35
CA SER A 46 11.64 -18.54 -20.74
C SER A 46 10.54 -18.54 -21.81
N GLN A 47 9.43 -19.23 -21.55
CA GLN A 47 8.21 -19.06 -22.36
C GLN A 47 7.53 -17.72 -22.06
N THR A 48 7.53 -17.31 -20.79
CA THR A 48 7.03 -16.00 -20.36
C THR A 48 8.02 -14.89 -20.73
N THR A 49 7.55 -13.86 -21.42
CA THR A 49 8.39 -12.70 -21.76
C THR A 49 8.67 -11.84 -20.51
N ALA A 50 9.68 -10.98 -20.57
CA ALA A 50 9.98 -10.05 -19.48
C ALA A 50 8.79 -9.10 -19.19
N LYS A 51 8.06 -8.69 -20.24
CA LYS A 51 6.89 -7.80 -20.12
C LYS A 51 5.71 -8.51 -19.46
N ASP A 52 5.49 -9.78 -19.81
CA ASP A 52 4.42 -10.59 -19.18
C ASP A 52 4.76 -10.88 -17.72
N ALA A 53 6.01 -11.21 -17.41
CA ALA A 53 6.47 -11.39 -16.03
C ALA A 53 6.31 -10.10 -15.21
N PHE A 54 6.58 -8.93 -15.83
CA PHE A 54 6.36 -7.64 -15.19
C PHE A 54 4.87 -7.38 -14.91
N PHE A 55 3.98 -7.71 -15.86
CA PHE A 55 2.54 -7.66 -15.64
C PHE A 55 2.09 -8.58 -14.49
N MET A 56 2.59 -9.82 -14.45
CA MET A 56 2.29 -10.76 -13.36
C MET A 56 2.78 -10.23 -11.99
N LEU A 57 3.94 -9.58 -11.94
CA LEU A 57 4.44 -8.91 -10.72
C LEU A 57 3.47 -7.83 -10.23
N LEU A 58 2.92 -7.00 -11.14
CA LEU A 58 1.93 -5.99 -10.76
C LEU A 58 0.64 -6.63 -10.23
N CYS A 59 0.21 -7.77 -10.77
CA CYS A 59 -0.96 -8.51 -10.27
C CYS A 59 -0.72 -9.02 -8.85
N VAL A 60 0.47 -9.57 -8.59
CA VAL A 60 0.88 -10.01 -7.24
C VAL A 60 0.86 -8.85 -6.26
N MET A 61 1.41 -7.70 -6.65
CA MET A 61 1.42 -6.50 -5.79
C MET A 61 0.01 -5.94 -5.54
N LYS A 62 -0.90 -6.03 -6.52
CA LYS A 62 -2.28 -5.55 -6.36
C LYS A 62 -3.08 -6.38 -5.36
N HIS A 63 -3.08 -7.70 -5.52
CA HIS A 63 -4.01 -8.56 -4.79
C HIS A 63 -3.42 -9.15 -3.50
N TYR A 64 -2.09 -9.18 -3.37
CA TYR A 64 -1.35 -9.67 -2.19
C TYR A 64 -1.85 -11.03 -1.65
N ASP A 65 -2.24 -11.91 -2.58
CA ASP A 65 -2.75 -13.24 -2.31
C ASP A 65 -1.64 -14.32 -2.25
N THR A 66 -2.02 -15.58 -1.96
CA THR A 66 -1.09 -16.71 -1.94
C THR A 66 -0.52 -17.02 -3.33
N TRP A 67 0.68 -17.61 -3.36
CA TRP A 67 1.31 -18.03 -4.61
C TRP A 67 0.44 -19.00 -5.41
N ASP A 68 -0.28 -19.91 -4.76
CA ASP A 68 -1.17 -20.86 -5.44
C ASP A 68 -2.32 -20.19 -6.19
N LYS A 69 -2.93 -19.14 -5.61
CA LYS A 69 -4.01 -18.40 -6.27
C LYS A 69 -3.49 -17.67 -7.51
N HIS A 70 -2.40 -16.91 -7.37
CA HIS A 70 -1.81 -16.20 -8.49
C HIS A 70 -1.33 -17.16 -9.58
N ALA A 71 -0.69 -18.26 -9.20
CA ALA A 71 -0.17 -19.23 -10.16
C ALA A 71 -1.31 -19.91 -10.94
N LEU A 72 -2.47 -20.13 -10.31
CA LEU A 72 -3.68 -20.61 -10.98
C LEU A 72 -4.20 -19.63 -12.04
N ASP A 73 -4.21 -18.32 -11.74
CA ASP A 73 -4.67 -17.28 -12.67
C ASP A 73 -3.86 -17.23 -13.97
N PHE A 74 -2.59 -17.66 -13.93
CA PHE A 74 -1.69 -17.67 -15.07
C PHE A 74 -1.41 -19.08 -15.63
N ASP A 75 -2.06 -20.12 -15.10
CA ASP A 75 -1.83 -21.53 -15.46
C ASP A 75 -0.35 -21.95 -15.33
N ILE A 76 0.30 -21.54 -14.24
CA ILE A 76 1.69 -21.86 -13.91
C ILE A 76 1.71 -22.61 -12.56
N LYS A 77 2.66 -23.52 -12.36
CA LYS A 77 2.85 -24.17 -11.05
C LYS A 77 3.40 -23.16 -10.04
N ALA A 78 2.85 -23.11 -8.83
CA ALA A 78 3.22 -22.13 -7.80
C ALA A 78 4.75 -21.99 -7.56
N PRO A 79 5.55 -23.07 -7.43
CA PRO A 79 7.01 -22.93 -7.27
C PRO A 79 7.72 -22.33 -8.49
N THR A 80 7.16 -22.51 -9.69
CA THR A 80 7.67 -21.89 -10.92
C THR A 80 7.27 -20.43 -10.99
N PHE A 81 6.03 -20.11 -10.60
CA PHE A 81 5.52 -18.76 -10.55
C PHE A 81 6.31 -17.89 -9.54
N GLU A 82 6.52 -18.38 -8.32
CA GLU A 82 7.33 -17.70 -7.31
C GLU A 82 8.74 -17.36 -7.82
N LYS A 83 9.43 -18.33 -8.43
CA LYS A 83 10.77 -18.11 -9.02
C LYS A 83 10.73 -17.11 -10.18
N LEU A 84 9.67 -17.13 -10.98
CA LEU A 84 9.46 -16.19 -12.09
C LEU A 84 9.31 -14.76 -11.57
N ILE A 85 8.44 -14.57 -10.57
CA ILE A 85 8.17 -13.28 -9.91
C ILE A 85 9.42 -12.77 -9.19
N GLY A 86 10.10 -13.62 -8.42
CA GLY A 86 11.33 -13.28 -7.74
C GLY A 86 12.41 -12.76 -8.70
N ARG A 87 12.54 -13.38 -9.88
CA ARG A 87 13.51 -12.94 -10.90
C ARG A 87 13.16 -11.59 -11.48
N ILE A 88 11.92 -11.36 -11.92
CA ILE A 88 11.55 -10.08 -12.53
C ILE A 88 11.64 -8.96 -11.49
N MET A 89 11.22 -9.22 -10.24
CA MET A 89 11.37 -8.29 -9.13
C MET A 89 12.83 -7.88 -8.93
N ALA A 90 13.76 -8.84 -8.87
CA ALA A 90 15.19 -8.54 -8.72
C ALA A 90 15.76 -7.68 -9.86
N LEU A 91 15.22 -7.78 -11.08
CA LEU A 91 15.64 -6.96 -12.22
C LEU A 91 15.03 -5.56 -12.17
N VAL A 92 13.74 -5.44 -11.85
CA VAL A 92 13.03 -4.16 -11.97
C VAL A 92 13.16 -3.28 -10.72
N THR A 93 13.29 -3.88 -9.53
CA THR A 93 13.41 -3.14 -8.26
C THR A 93 14.53 -2.10 -8.28
N PRO A 94 15.80 -2.37 -8.67
CA PRO A 94 16.84 -1.35 -8.65
C PRO A 94 16.54 -0.19 -9.61
N VAL A 95 16.02 -0.48 -10.80
CA VAL A 95 15.67 0.54 -11.81
C VAL A 95 14.51 1.41 -11.35
N LEU A 96 13.46 0.79 -10.80
CA LEU A 96 12.32 1.51 -10.23
C LEU A 96 12.75 2.33 -9.01
N TYR A 97 13.63 1.79 -8.17
CA TYR A 97 14.15 2.48 -7.01
C TYR A 97 14.89 3.75 -7.44
N GLU A 98 15.86 3.63 -8.35
CA GLU A 98 16.61 4.78 -8.86
C GLU A 98 15.72 5.82 -9.58
N HIS A 99 14.72 5.37 -10.34
CA HIS A 99 13.88 6.27 -11.13
C HIS A 99 12.84 7.03 -10.29
N PHE A 100 12.24 6.37 -9.30
CA PHE A 100 11.13 6.93 -8.53
C PHE A 100 11.51 7.38 -7.12
N PHE A 101 12.59 6.86 -6.53
CA PHE A 101 13.06 7.29 -5.22
C PHE A 101 14.16 8.33 -5.39
N GLN A 102 13.85 9.56 -5.01
CA GLN A 102 14.88 10.58 -4.82
C GLN A 102 15.44 10.46 -3.41
N PRO A 103 16.78 10.56 -3.23
CA PRO A 103 17.35 10.70 -1.90
C PRO A 103 16.81 11.95 -1.22
N ALA A 104 16.42 11.79 0.04
CA ALA A 104 16.04 12.86 0.95
C ALA A 104 17.20 13.86 1.14
N ASN A 105 17.29 14.84 0.24
CA ASN A 105 18.32 15.88 0.31
C ASN A 105 17.95 16.89 1.38
N ARG A 106 18.93 17.26 2.22
CA ARG A 106 18.74 18.38 3.14
C ARG A 106 18.49 19.65 2.34
N PRO A 107 17.40 20.40 2.60
CA PRO A 107 17.15 21.66 1.92
C PRO A 107 18.33 22.60 2.07
N SER A 108 18.77 23.20 0.96
CA SER A 108 19.75 24.28 0.97
C SER A 108 19.13 25.49 1.66
N GLY A 109 19.78 26.04 2.67
CA GLY A 109 19.27 27.19 3.42
C GLY A 109 19.83 27.28 4.82
N SER A 110 19.37 28.27 5.57
CA SER A 110 19.74 28.43 6.97
C SER A 110 19.29 27.21 7.80
N PHE A 111 19.90 27.03 8.98
CA PHE A 111 19.47 25.99 9.91
C PHE A 111 17.98 26.10 10.26
N VAL A 112 17.47 27.32 10.39
CA VAL A 112 16.06 27.59 10.72
C VAL A 112 15.13 27.10 9.60
N GLU A 113 15.47 27.38 8.35
CA GLU A 113 14.69 26.92 7.19
C GLU A 113 14.77 25.40 7.03
N SER A 114 15.97 24.82 7.16
CA SER A 114 16.17 23.36 7.12
C SER A 114 15.38 22.64 8.20
N LYS A 115 15.32 23.19 9.43
CA LYS A 115 14.66 22.54 10.58
C LYS A 115 13.17 22.26 10.32
N ARG A 116 12.50 23.05 9.49
CA ARG A 116 11.11 22.83 9.08
C ARG A 116 10.91 21.48 8.36
N TYR A 117 11.95 20.93 7.76
CA TYR A 117 11.89 19.68 7.02
C TYR A 117 12.43 18.49 7.82
N PHE A 118 12.92 18.71 9.04
CA PHE A 118 13.54 17.65 9.83
C PHE A 118 12.50 16.76 10.51
N SER A 119 12.49 15.47 10.16
CA SER A 119 11.68 14.46 10.84
C SER A 119 12.43 13.87 12.04
N GLY A 120 11.94 14.15 13.25
CA GLY A 120 12.54 13.66 14.49
C GLY A 120 12.53 12.14 14.63
N LYS A 121 11.51 11.46 14.06
CA LYS A 121 11.32 9.99 14.07
C LYS A 121 12.36 9.28 13.20
N HIS A 122 12.66 9.83 12.04
CA HIS A 122 13.52 9.19 11.03
C HIS A 122 14.93 9.79 10.96
N LYS A 123 15.20 10.89 11.66
CA LYS A 123 16.48 11.62 11.65
C LYS A 123 16.92 12.05 10.25
N LEU A 124 15.94 12.36 9.41
CA LEU A 124 16.13 12.74 8.01
C LEU A 124 15.36 14.03 7.71
N TYR A 125 15.87 14.79 6.74
CA TYR A 125 15.18 15.97 6.21
C TYR A 125 14.39 15.56 4.99
N GLY A 126 13.14 15.98 4.88
CA GLY A 126 12.34 15.65 3.71
C GLY A 126 10.90 16.11 3.81
N TYR A 127 10.12 15.60 2.88
CA TYR A 127 8.67 15.76 2.88
C TYR A 127 8.00 14.49 3.40
N LYS A 128 6.79 14.67 3.93
CA LYS A 128 5.88 13.60 4.32
C LYS A 128 4.64 13.68 3.44
N ILE A 129 4.11 12.51 3.12
CA ILE A 129 2.80 12.36 2.50
C ILE A 129 1.96 11.42 3.37
N GLU A 130 0.66 11.61 3.38
CA GLU A 130 -0.28 10.71 4.03
C GLU A 130 -1.11 10.00 2.96
N ALA A 131 -1.09 8.67 2.96
CA ALA A 131 -1.91 7.85 2.08
C ALA A 131 -3.03 7.18 2.88
N SER A 132 -4.25 7.18 2.34
CA SER A 132 -5.37 6.38 2.88
C SER A 132 -5.66 5.18 1.96
N GLY A 133 -6.15 4.07 2.54
CA GLY A 133 -6.11 2.74 1.90
C GLY A 133 -7.38 2.26 1.19
N VAL A 134 -8.51 2.98 1.28
CA VAL A 134 -9.78 2.54 0.64
C VAL A 134 -9.84 2.94 -0.83
N TYR A 135 -9.30 4.12 -1.12
CA TYR A 135 -8.93 4.63 -2.43
C TYR A 135 -7.52 5.17 -2.20
N VAL A 136 -6.55 4.90 -3.07
CA VAL A 136 -5.17 5.40 -2.91
C VAL A 136 -5.19 6.94 -3.00
N ASP A 137 -5.60 7.58 -1.91
CA ASP A 137 -5.81 9.01 -1.76
C ASP A 137 -4.64 9.54 -0.93
N VAL A 138 -3.80 10.31 -1.61
CA VAL A 138 -2.50 10.77 -1.12
C VAL A 138 -2.58 12.27 -0.89
N SER A 139 -2.15 12.72 0.29
CA SER A 139 -2.10 14.15 0.60
C SER A 139 -1.09 14.88 -0.27
N ASP A 140 -1.22 16.20 -0.31
CA ASP A 140 -0.10 17.06 -0.67
C ASP A 140 1.12 16.81 0.25
N HIS A 141 2.30 17.14 -0.26
CA HIS A 141 3.54 17.04 0.50
C HIS A 141 3.54 18.02 1.69
N ARG A 142 4.01 17.56 2.84
CA ARG A 142 4.14 18.35 4.06
C ARG A 142 5.59 18.33 4.56
N PRO A 143 6.10 19.41 5.17
CA PRO A 143 7.46 19.40 5.70
C PRO A 143 7.64 18.31 6.77
N GLY A 144 8.82 17.69 6.83
CA GLY A 144 9.11 16.58 7.75
C GLY A 144 8.97 16.89 9.23
N SER A 145 8.97 18.18 9.63
CA SER A 145 8.72 18.57 11.02
C SER A 145 7.24 18.53 11.43
N VAL A 146 6.32 18.42 10.48
CA VAL A 146 4.88 18.32 10.77
C VAL A 146 4.61 16.96 11.41
N SER A 147 3.84 16.95 12.50
CA SER A 147 3.49 15.70 13.19
C SER A 147 2.48 14.90 12.37
N ASP A 148 2.54 13.58 12.52
CA ASP A 148 1.66 12.67 11.78
C ASP A 148 0.18 12.92 12.18
N LEU A 149 -0.09 13.21 13.46
CA LEU A 149 -1.40 13.61 13.97
C LEU A 149 -1.94 14.87 13.30
N THR A 150 -1.13 15.92 13.15
CA THR A 150 -1.58 17.16 12.50
C THR A 150 -1.94 16.90 11.03
N MET A 151 -1.15 16.09 10.31
CA MET A 151 -1.48 15.72 8.93
C MET A 151 -2.84 15.01 8.85
N PHE A 152 -3.09 14.06 9.74
CA PHE A 152 -4.37 13.33 9.80
C PHE A 152 -5.55 14.24 10.13
N LEU A 153 -5.41 15.12 11.12
CA LEU A 153 -6.49 16.04 11.52
C LEU A 153 -6.82 17.06 10.43
N ASP A 154 -5.83 17.55 9.68
CA ASP A 154 -6.05 18.42 8.51
C ASP A 154 -6.96 17.74 7.46
N ARG A 155 -6.97 16.40 7.40
CA ARG A 155 -7.76 15.59 6.44
C ARG A 155 -8.92 14.82 7.08
N ILE A 156 -9.34 15.20 8.29
CA ILE A 156 -10.36 14.47 9.05
C ILE A 156 -11.67 14.25 8.29
N ALA A 157 -12.09 15.21 7.46
CA ALA A 157 -13.31 15.09 6.65
C ALA A 157 -13.21 13.94 5.63
N THR A 158 -12.06 13.81 4.98
CA THR A 158 -11.77 12.73 4.04
C THR A 158 -11.78 11.38 4.72
N HIS A 159 -11.14 11.27 5.89
CA HIS A 159 -11.14 10.03 6.67
C HIS A 159 -12.55 9.65 7.12
N ARG A 160 -13.34 10.60 7.63
CA ARG A 160 -14.74 10.35 8.03
C ARG A 160 -15.59 9.85 6.87
N SER A 161 -15.43 10.44 5.69
CA SER A 161 -16.10 9.97 4.48
C SER A 161 -15.70 8.53 4.14
N ALA A 162 -14.39 8.24 4.11
CA ALA A 162 -13.87 6.91 3.79
C ALA A 162 -14.26 5.82 4.81
N LEU A 163 -14.53 6.20 6.06
CA LEU A 163 -14.92 5.29 7.14
C LEU A 163 -16.42 5.15 7.31
N SER A 164 -17.24 5.94 6.59
CA SER A 164 -18.70 5.79 6.64
C SER A 164 -19.12 4.42 6.09
N LYS A 165 -20.00 3.74 6.84
CA LYS A 165 -20.61 2.48 6.39
C LYS A 165 -21.68 2.77 5.35
N SER A 166 -21.81 1.90 4.37
CA SER A 166 -22.99 1.86 3.51
C SER A 166 -24.15 1.18 4.23
N SER A 167 -25.37 1.32 3.69
CA SER A 167 -26.56 0.63 4.22
C SER A 167 -26.41 -0.89 4.28
N ASP A 168 -25.64 -1.47 3.37
CA ASP A 168 -25.38 -2.92 3.33
C ASP A 168 -24.33 -3.33 4.36
N GLU A 169 -23.37 -2.44 4.65
CA GLU A 169 -22.32 -2.64 5.67
C GLU A 169 -22.85 -2.40 7.09
N ASP A 170 -23.92 -1.63 7.27
CA ASP A 170 -24.56 -1.41 8.58
C ASP A 170 -25.09 -2.71 9.22
N ILE A 171 -25.34 -3.74 8.40
CA ILE A 171 -25.83 -5.05 8.84
C ILE A 171 -24.67 -5.92 9.36
N LEU A 172 -23.41 -5.59 9.02
CA LEU A 172 -22.25 -6.35 9.44
C LEU A 172 -22.03 -6.22 10.95
N VAL A 173 -21.75 -7.37 11.59
CA VAL A 173 -21.49 -7.42 13.02
C VAL A 173 -20.13 -6.79 13.32
N ASP A 174 -20.18 -5.54 13.75
CA ASP A 174 -19.04 -4.82 14.32
C ASP A 174 -18.91 -5.21 15.79
N ALA A 175 -17.86 -5.96 16.13
CA ALA A 175 -17.55 -6.36 17.50
C ALA A 175 -16.56 -5.41 18.19
N ALA A 176 -16.10 -4.37 17.50
CA ALA A 176 -15.00 -3.55 17.97
C ALA A 176 -15.44 -2.49 18.99
N GLU A 177 -14.46 -1.99 19.73
CA GLU A 177 -14.64 -0.94 20.73
C GLU A 177 -15.21 0.34 20.10
N GLY A 178 -16.01 1.09 20.87
CA GLY A 178 -16.64 2.33 20.40
C GLY A 178 -17.86 2.16 19.48
N ARG A 179 -18.23 0.94 19.08
CA ARG A 179 -19.35 0.66 18.14
C ARG A 179 -20.67 1.33 18.49
N ARG A 180 -21.02 1.42 19.78
CA ARG A 180 -22.32 1.96 20.22
C ARG A 180 -22.45 3.45 19.94
N LEU A 181 -21.33 4.18 19.96
CA LEU A 181 -21.28 5.62 19.69
C LEU A 181 -21.04 5.91 18.20
N HIS A 182 -20.62 4.91 17.44
CA HIS A 182 -20.14 5.03 16.06
C HIS A 182 -20.67 3.89 15.19
N ALA A 183 -21.99 3.65 15.24
CA ALA A 183 -22.61 2.50 14.58
C ALA A 183 -22.42 2.52 13.06
N THR A 184 -22.50 3.71 12.47
CA THR A 184 -22.47 3.98 11.02
C THR A 184 -21.06 4.25 10.49
N SER A 185 -20.01 3.97 11.26
CA SER A 185 -18.64 4.19 10.83
C SER A 185 -17.69 3.09 11.29
N TRP A 186 -16.80 2.68 10.39
CA TRP A 186 -15.63 1.87 10.70
C TRP A 186 -14.66 2.64 11.62
N ALA A 187 -13.75 1.90 12.26
CA ALA A 187 -12.74 2.46 13.14
C ALA A 187 -11.38 2.57 12.45
N VAL A 188 -10.58 3.57 12.84
CA VAL A 188 -9.17 3.67 12.44
C VAL A 188 -8.30 2.83 13.37
N LEU A 189 -7.37 2.05 12.83
CA LEU A 189 -6.30 1.47 13.65
C LEU A 189 -5.27 2.55 13.98
N GLN A 190 -5.16 2.89 15.27
CA GLN A 190 -4.29 3.94 15.75
C GLN A 190 -2.88 3.42 16.02
N ASP A 191 -1.87 4.05 15.41
CA ASP A 191 -0.49 3.94 15.87
C ASP A 191 -0.22 4.93 17.01
N LYS A 192 0.77 4.62 17.86
CA LYS A 192 1.14 5.42 19.03
C LYS A 192 1.48 6.88 18.68
N GLY A 193 1.92 7.14 17.45
CA GLY A 193 2.20 8.50 16.97
C GLY A 193 0.97 9.40 16.79
N TYR A 194 -0.24 8.86 16.92
CA TYR A 194 -1.52 9.55 16.76
C TYR A 194 -2.28 9.69 18.08
N GLU A 195 -1.59 9.75 19.22
CA GLU A 195 -2.21 9.98 20.52
C GLU A 195 -3.06 11.27 20.53
N GLY A 196 -4.30 11.20 21.02
CA GLY A 196 -5.29 12.30 21.01
C GLY A 196 -6.25 12.31 19.82
N ILE A 197 -6.18 11.33 18.91
CA ILE A 197 -7.09 11.21 17.75
C ILE A 197 -8.52 10.79 18.12
N ASP A 198 -8.73 10.28 19.33
CA ASP A 198 -9.99 9.79 19.89
C ASP A 198 -11.06 10.87 20.03
N GLU A 199 -10.66 12.13 20.18
CA GLU A 199 -11.58 13.27 20.16
C GLU A 199 -12.18 13.52 18.77
N ALA A 200 -11.47 13.12 17.70
CA ALA A 200 -11.80 13.46 16.33
C ALA A 200 -12.51 12.34 15.57
N ILE A 201 -12.14 11.08 15.83
CA ILE A 201 -12.67 9.92 15.10
C ILE A 201 -12.57 8.64 15.92
N ARG A 202 -13.50 7.71 15.66
CA ARG A 202 -13.45 6.37 16.24
C ARG A 202 -12.13 5.71 15.86
N ASN A 203 -11.38 5.28 16.87
CA ASN A 203 -10.15 4.55 16.67
C ASN A 203 -10.09 3.30 17.57
N ILE A 204 -9.15 2.42 17.24
CA ILE A 204 -8.79 1.24 18.00
C ILE A 204 -7.27 1.26 18.16
N LEU A 205 -6.79 1.26 19.39
CA LEU A 205 -5.38 1.09 19.70
C LEU A 205 -5.05 -0.40 19.78
N PRO A 206 -4.21 -0.96 18.88
CA PRO A 206 -3.85 -2.37 18.93
C PRO A 206 -3.11 -2.71 20.22
N LYS A 207 -3.60 -3.72 20.95
CA LYS A 207 -2.97 -4.18 22.18
C LYS A 207 -1.81 -5.12 21.88
N LYS A 208 -0.66 -4.88 22.52
CA LYS A 208 0.48 -5.80 22.44
C LYS A 208 0.19 -7.07 23.24
N LYS A 209 0.52 -8.22 22.67
CA LYS A 209 0.50 -9.50 23.38
C LYS A 209 1.37 -9.43 24.65
N PRO A 210 0.86 -9.82 25.83
CA PRO A 210 1.65 -9.90 27.05
C PRO A 210 2.80 -10.92 26.91
N ARG A 211 3.95 -10.67 27.56
CA ARG A 211 5.07 -11.64 27.56
C ARG A 211 4.62 -12.96 28.21
N GLY A 212 4.66 -14.05 27.45
CA GLY A 212 4.24 -15.38 27.90
C GLY A 212 2.73 -15.62 27.98
N GLY A 213 1.90 -14.60 27.71
CA GLY A 213 0.44 -14.71 27.73
C GLY A 213 -0.17 -14.96 26.35
N HIS A 214 -1.48 -15.10 26.29
CA HIS A 214 -2.25 -15.09 25.04
C HIS A 214 -3.13 -13.84 24.99
N LEU A 215 -3.34 -13.27 23.80
CA LEU A 215 -4.44 -12.33 23.60
C LEU A 215 -5.75 -13.08 23.80
N ASP A 216 -6.69 -12.47 24.51
CA ASP A 216 -8.01 -13.08 24.73
C ASP A 216 -8.81 -13.18 23.42
N HIS A 217 -9.94 -13.89 23.43
CA HIS A 217 -10.73 -14.12 22.23
C HIS A 217 -11.36 -12.82 21.68
N VAL A 218 -11.57 -11.80 22.51
CA VAL A 218 -12.16 -10.51 22.08
C VAL A 218 -11.08 -9.65 21.41
N GLU A 219 -9.86 -9.65 21.95
CA GLU A 219 -8.69 -8.95 21.43
C GLU A 219 -8.19 -9.49 20.08
N ARG A 220 -8.49 -10.75 19.76
CA ARG A 220 -8.17 -11.38 18.47
C ARG A 220 -9.14 -11.00 17.35
N HIS A 221 -10.40 -10.72 17.67
CA HIS A 221 -11.46 -10.42 16.70
C HIS A 221 -11.57 -8.93 16.34
N THR A 222 -10.83 -8.06 17.03
CA THR A 222 -10.69 -6.62 16.71
C THR A 222 -9.79 -6.31 15.49
N ILE A 223 -9.30 -7.32 14.76
CA ILE A 223 -8.34 -7.14 13.65
C ILE A 223 -8.97 -7.53 12.31
N PHE A 224 -10.11 -6.97 11.98
CA PHE A 224 -10.51 -6.81 10.58
C PHE A 224 -11.40 -5.59 10.59
N ASP A 225 -10.92 -4.48 10.02
CA ASP A 225 -11.69 -3.50 9.25
C ASP A 225 -10.77 -2.40 8.72
N LYS A 226 -11.01 -2.03 7.46
CA LYS A 226 -10.27 -1.10 6.56
C LYS A 226 -9.09 -0.35 7.20
N VAL A 227 -7.90 -0.93 7.04
CA VAL A 227 -6.63 -0.35 7.50
C VAL A 227 -6.34 0.93 6.72
N ALA A 228 -6.49 2.09 7.35
CA ALA A 228 -5.78 3.29 6.94
C ALA A 228 -4.30 3.08 7.31
N CYS A 229 -3.52 2.50 6.41
CA CYS A 229 -2.06 2.46 6.55
C CYS A 229 -1.54 3.89 6.36
N LEU A 230 -1.51 4.65 7.45
CA LEU A 230 -0.87 5.96 7.49
C LEU A 230 0.64 5.74 7.57
N CYS A 231 1.24 5.39 6.43
CA CYS A 231 2.68 5.33 6.30
C CYS A 231 3.17 6.65 5.71
N PRO A 232 3.74 7.56 6.52
CA PRO A 232 4.47 8.68 5.97
C PRO A 232 5.75 8.16 5.34
N TRP A 233 5.76 8.11 4.01
CA TRP A 233 7.02 7.99 3.27
C TRP A 233 7.75 9.32 3.41
N LEU A 234 8.98 9.26 3.94
CA LEU A 234 9.91 10.37 3.76
C LEU A 234 10.41 10.31 2.33
N GLN A 235 10.10 11.35 1.56
CA GLN A 235 10.77 11.69 0.31
C GLN A 235 11.92 12.64 0.61
#